data_AF-A0A1J3HE91-F1
#
_entry.id   AF-A0A1J3HE91-F1
#
_cell.length_a   1.000
_cell.length_b   1.000
_cell.length_c   1.000
_cell.angle_alpha   90.00
_cell.angle_beta   90.00
_cell.angle_gamma   90.00
#
_symmetry.space_group_name_H-M   'P 1'
#
loop_
_entity.id
_entity.type
_entity.pdbx_description
1 polymer ?
#
loop_
_entity_poly.entity_id
_entity_poly.type
_entity_poly.pdbx_seq_one_letter_code
_entity_poly.pdbx_strand_id
1 'polypeptide(L)'
;GKLKYAFQLFEESPERMKMESILLWNVLINGYCRACDTKMAKTLFESMPEKNSGSWSTLIKGYVDSGQLNRARQLFELMPEKNVVSWT
;
A
#
# COMPACT_ATOMS: atom_id res chain seq x y z
N GLY A 1 7.99 -10.50 14.64
CA GLY A 1 6.72 -9.77 14.76
C GLY A 1 5.77 -10.24 13.66
N LYS A 2 4.45 -10.25 13.91
CA LYS A 2 3.45 -10.86 13.02
C LYS A 2 3.55 -10.38 11.55
N LEU A 3 3.91 -9.11 11.32
CA LEU A 3 4.10 -8.56 9.98
C LEU A 3 5.31 -9.14 9.23
N LYS A 4 6.45 -9.31 9.89
CA LYS A 4 7.65 -9.91 9.26
C LYS A 4 7.38 -11.36 8.83
N TYR A 5 6.62 -12.09 9.65
CA TYR A 5 6.22 -13.46 9.31
C TYR A 5 5.22 -13.49 8.14
N ALA A 6 4.22 -12.59 8.14
CA ALA A 6 3.30 -12.45 7.02
C ALA A 6 4.02 -12.07 5.72
N PHE A 7 5.03 -11.20 5.79
CA PHE A 7 5.87 -10.83 4.64
C PHE A 7 6.71 -12.02 4.16
N GLN A 8 7.30 -12.80 5.06
CA GLN A 8 8.05 -13.99 4.69
C GLN A 8 7.17 -15.02 3.97
N LEU A 9 5.97 -15.32 4.50
CA LEU A 9 5.01 -16.20 3.83
C LEU A 9 4.59 -15.66 2.47
N PHE A 10 4.44 -14.34 2.36
CA PHE A 10 4.16 -13.69 1.11
C PHE A 10 5.31 -13.86 0.10
N GLU A 11 6.56 -13.74 0.53
CA GLU A 11 7.74 -13.98 -0.33
C GLU A 11 7.89 -15.44 -0.75
N GLU A 12 7.56 -16.38 0.12
CA GLU A 12 7.58 -17.82 -0.16
C GLU A 12 6.40 -18.28 -1.04
N SER A 13 5.38 -17.44 -1.22
CA SER A 13 4.22 -17.75 -2.07
C SER A 13 4.59 -17.82 -3.55
N PRO A 14 3.91 -18.64 -4.38
CA PRO A 14 4.16 -18.68 -5.82
C PRO A 14 4.00 -17.30 -6.47
N GLU A 15 4.92 -16.91 -7.36
CA GLU A 15 4.91 -15.63 -8.08
C GLU A 15 3.55 -15.32 -8.72
N ARG A 16 2.92 -16.32 -9.33
CA ARG A 16 1.58 -16.20 -9.93
C ARG A 16 0.52 -15.74 -8.93
N MET A 17 0.58 -16.25 -7.69
CA MET A 17 -0.35 -15.87 -6.62
C MET A 17 -0.09 -14.44 -6.15
N LYS A 18 1.17 -14.00 -6.10
CA LYS A 18 1.53 -12.60 -5.75
C LYS A 18 1.08 -11.62 -6.84
N MET A 19 1.16 -12.02 -8.12
CA MET A 19 0.68 -11.22 -9.25
C MET A 19 -0.85 -11.09 -9.26
N GLU A 20 -1.58 -12.18 -9.01
CA GLU A 20 -3.04 -12.19 -9.07
C GLU A 20 -3.70 -11.59 -7.80
N SER A 21 -2.96 -11.43 -6.69
CA SER A 21 -3.53 -11.05 -5.39
C SER A 21 -3.13 -9.66 -4.90
N ILE A 22 -3.73 -8.63 -5.49
CA ILE A 22 -3.66 -7.22 -5.05
C ILE A 22 -4.06 -7.08 -3.55
N LEU A 23 -4.96 -7.95 -3.07
CA LEU A 23 -5.40 -7.94 -1.68
C LEU A 23 -4.25 -8.23 -0.70
N LEU A 24 -3.35 -9.17 -1.00
CA LEU A 24 -2.22 -9.51 -0.12
C LEU A 24 -1.26 -8.33 0.01
N TRP A 25 -0.97 -7.66 -1.09
CA TRP A 25 -0.17 -6.43 -1.10
C TRP A 25 -0.80 -5.35 -0.22
N ASN A 26 -2.09 -5.07 -0.40
CA ASN A 26 -2.81 -4.05 0.38
C ASN A 26 -2.84 -4.38 1.87
N VAL A 27 -2.99 -5.65 2.24
CA VAL A 27 -2.94 -6.10 3.64
C VAL A 27 -1.57 -5.83 4.26
N LEU A 28 -0.48 -6.17 3.56
CA LEU A 28 0.87 -5.93 4.06
C LEU A 28 1.17 -4.43 4.17
N ILE A 29 0.86 -3.64 3.13
CA ILE A 29 1.04 -2.19 3.11
C ILE A 29 0.32 -1.55 4.31
N ASN A 30 -0.97 -1.85 4.50
CA ASN A 30 -1.75 -1.34 5.62
C ASN A 30 -1.15 -1.77 6.98
N GLY A 31 -0.72 -3.04 7.08
CA GLY A 31 -0.06 -3.57 8.27
C GLY A 31 1.19 -2.78 8.65
N TYR A 32 2.08 -2.52 7.68
CA TYR A 32 3.30 -1.74 7.90
C TYR A 32 3.01 -0.26 8.17
N CYS A 33 2.00 0.34 7.52
CA CYS A 33 1.54 1.69 7.84
C CYS A 33 1.08 1.82 9.29
N ARG A 34 0.27 0.86 9.79
CA ARG A 34 -0.20 0.82 11.18
C ARG A 34 0.91 0.58 12.20
N ALA A 35 1.98 -0.09 11.79
CA ALA A 35 3.20 -0.23 12.59
C ALA A 35 4.11 1.01 12.55
N CYS A 36 3.66 2.11 11.92
CA CYS A 36 4.44 3.32 11.63
C CYS A 36 5.69 3.07 10.75
N ASP A 37 5.85 1.88 10.18
CA ASP A 37 6.92 1.54 9.25
C ASP A 37 6.49 1.87 7.81
N THR A 38 6.29 3.16 7.62
CA THR A 38 5.85 3.72 6.35
C THR A 38 6.89 3.65 5.23
N LYS A 39 8.17 3.38 5.58
CA LYS A 39 9.22 3.09 4.59
C LYS A 39 8.96 1.73 3.95
N MET A 40 8.78 0.69 4.77
CA MET A 40 8.50 -0.65 4.26
C MET A 40 7.16 -0.70 3.50
N ALA A 41 6.13 0.00 3.98
CA ALA A 41 4.85 0.10 3.27
C ALA A 41 5.01 0.71 1.87
N LYS A 42 5.85 1.73 1.73
CA LYS A 42 6.14 2.36 0.43
C LYS A 42 6.90 1.41 -0.49
N THR A 43 7.92 0.71 0.02
CA THR A 43 8.69 -0.27 -0.75
C THR A 43 7.77 -1.37 -1.28
N LEU A 44 6.88 -1.92 -0.45
CA LEU A 44 5.90 -2.90 -0.89
C LEU A 44 4.98 -2.37 -1.99
N PHE A 45 4.49 -1.14 -1.82
CA PHE A 45 3.67 -0.50 -2.83
C PHE A 45 4.41 -0.36 -4.16
N GLU A 46 5.66 0.12 -4.14
CA GLU A 46 6.50 0.26 -5.34
C GLU A 46 6.74 -1.09 -6.02
N SER A 47 6.95 -2.15 -5.25
CA SER A 47 7.12 -3.53 -5.72
C SER A 47 5.86 -4.19 -6.29
N MET A 48 4.66 -3.61 -6.12
CA MET A 48 3.44 -4.17 -6.70
C MET A 48 3.54 -4.21 -8.24
N PRO A 49 3.30 -5.38 -8.87
CA PRO A 49 3.35 -5.52 -10.33
C PRO A 49 2.26 -4.66 -11.00
N GLU A 50 1.08 -4.61 -10.40
CA GLU A 50 -0.02 -3.74 -10.81
C GLU A 50 -0.53 -2.92 -9.62
N LYS A 51 -0.77 -1.63 -9.84
CA LYS A 51 -1.30 -0.70 -8.83
C LYS A 51 -2.67 -0.23 -9.31
N ASN A 52 -3.68 -0.36 -8.46
CA ASN A 52 -5.03 0.12 -8.74
C ASN A 52 -5.43 1.23 -7.76
N SER A 53 -6.56 1.88 -8.00
CA SER A 53 -7.07 2.95 -7.13
C SER A 53 -7.17 2.54 -5.65
N GLY A 54 -7.46 1.26 -5.38
CA GLY A 54 -7.47 0.68 -4.03
C GLY A 54 -6.10 0.65 -3.36
N SER A 55 -5.03 0.29 -4.07
CA SER A 55 -3.68 0.26 -3.50
C SER A 55 -3.14 1.66 -3.20
N TRP A 56 -3.40 2.63 -4.10
CA TRP A 56 -3.09 4.05 -3.85
C TRP A 56 -3.83 4.56 -2.61
N SER A 57 -5.14 4.33 -2.53
CA SER A 57 -5.96 4.73 -1.39
C SER A 57 -5.48 4.12 -0.09
N THR A 58 -5.03 2.86 -0.12
CA THR A 58 -4.50 2.15 1.05
C THR A 58 -3.23 2.82 1.60
N LEU A 59 -2.25 3.11 0.74
CA LEU A 59 -1.01 3.76 1.18
C LEU A 59 -1.24 5.22 1.60
N ILE A 60 -2.10 5.97 0.90
CA ILE A 60 -2.49 7.34 1.27
C ILE A 60 -3.10 7.34 2.68
N LYS A 61 -4.09 6.48 2.93
CA LYS A 61 -4.72 6.35 4.25
C LYS A 61 -3.69 5.98 5.32
N GLY A 62 -2.79 5.05 5.01
CA GLY A 62 -1.71 4.67 5.91
C GLY A 62 -0.76 5.83 6.27
N TYR A 63 -0.47 6.73 5.32
CA TYR A 63 0.28 7.96 5.62
C TYR A 63 -0.53 8.93 6.48
N VAL A 64 -1.83 9.08 6.23
CA VAL A 64 -2.70 9.93 7.07
C VAL A 64 -2.77 9.41 8.50
N ASP A 65 -3.02 8.12 8.68
CA ASP A 65 -3.14 7.46 9.99
C ASP A 65 -1.83 7.52 10.79
N SER A 66 -0.68 7.60 10.10
CA SER A 66 0.64 7.77 10.70
C SER A 66 1.09 9.24 10.85
N GLY A 67 0.22 10.20 10.57
CA GLY A 67 0.48 11.65 10.70
C GLY A 67 1.36 12.25 9.59
N GLN A 68 1.66 11.49 8.54
CA GLN A 68 2.55 11.90 7.43
C GLN A 68 1.77 12.56 6.30
N LEU A 69 1.01 13.61 6.62
CA LEU A 69 0.09 14.28 5.70
C LEU A 69 0.77 14.80 4.42
N ASN A 70 2.01 15.29 4.51
CA ASN A 70 2.77 15.75 3.35
C ASN A 70 3.04 14.61 2.34
N ARG A 71 3.36 13.41 2.83
CA ARG A 71 3.57 12.22 1.98
C ARG A 71 2.25 11.71 1.42
N ALA A 72 1.18 11.73 2.22
CA ALA A 72 -0.17 11.40 1.75
C ALA A 72 -0.59 12.30 0.58
N ARG A 73 -0.38 13.62 0.71
CA ARG A 73 -0.68 14.60 -0.34
C ARG A 73 0.15 14.36 -1.60
N GLN A 74 1.47 14.19 -1.47
CA GLN A 74 2.33 13.89 -2.63
C GLN A 74 1.89 12.63 -3.35
N LEU A 75 1.52 11.58 -2.61
CA LEU A 75 1.07 10.32 -3.19
C LEU A 75 -0.29 10.46 -3.89
N PHE A 76 -1.21 11.25 -3.32
CA PHE A 76 -2.49 11.58 -3.96
C PHE A 76 -2.31 12.36 -5.27
N GLU A 77 -1.36 13.29 -5.32
CA GLU A 77 -1.05 14.03 -6.55
C GLU A 77 -0.46 13.14 -7.66
N LEU A 78 0.28 12.09 -7.29
CA LEU A 78 0.87 11.13 -8.22
C LEU A 78 -0.10 10.04 -8.70
N MET A 79 -1.28 9.94 -8.10
CA MET A 79 -2.28 8.93 -8.46
C MET A 79 -2.79 9.20 -9.89
N PRO A 80 -2.62 8.26 -10.85
CA PRO A 80 -2.93 8.50 -12.27
C PRO A 80 -4.41 8.80 -12.52
N GLU A 81 -5.28 8.07 -11.83
CA GLU A 81 -6.71 8.33 -11.74
C GLU A 81 -6.98 8.80 -10.33
N LYS A 82 -6.90 10.10 -10.09
CA LYS A 82 -7.52 10.65 -8.88
C LYS A 82 -8.98 10.23 -8.97
N ASN A 83 -9.45 9.36 -8.06
CA ASN A 83 -10.88 9.18 -7.90
C ASN A 83 -11.40 10.57 -7.58
N VAL A 84 -11.90 11.24 -8.61
CA VAL A 84 -12.70 12.44 -8.51
C VAL A 84 -13.96 11.92 -7.82
N VAL A 85 -13.89 11.74 -6.50
CA VAL A 85 -15.06 11.93 -5.68
C VAL A 85 -15.46 13.34 -6.05
N SER A 86 -16.48 13.38 -6.88
CA SER A 86 -17.09 14.51 -7.52
C SER A 86 -17.07 15.66 -6.53
N TRP A 87 -16.22 16.65 -6.78
CA TRP A 87 -16.38 17.95 -6.16
C TRP A 87 -17.61 18.58 -6.83
N THR A 88 -18.79 18.12 -6.43
CA THR A 88 -20.10 18.71 -6.70
C THR A 88 -20.89 18.62 -5.42
#